data_AF-A0A7C6MBQ8-F1
#
_entry.id   AF-A0A7C6MBQ8-F1
#
_cell.length_a   1.000
_cell.length_b   1.000
_cell.length_c   1.000
_cell.angle_alpha   90.00
_cell.angle_beta   90.00
_cell.angle_gamma   90.00
#
_symmetry.space_group_name_H-M   'P 1'
#
loop_
_entity.id
_entity.type
_entity.pdbx_description
1 polymer ?
#
loop_
_entity_poly.entity_id
_entity_poly.type
_entity_poly.pdbx_seq_one_letter_code
_entity_poly.pdbx_strand_id
1 'polypeptide(L)'
;MAKFEIAFRRTKRFEGGYVNDPQDAGGETYNGISRRANPTWAGWRVVDEMKRKPNFPKNLRERKSILDDLEFSLYKTNYWDPVWGDKIREQVVANDMYDTAVNMGVGTSIKLSQRQWRLKQTGTMNSELLDKLNSIR
;
A
#
# COMPACT_ATOMS: atom_id res chain seq x y z
N MET A 1 19.58 -3.40 -3.21
CA MET A 1 18.18 -3.83 -3.08
C MET A 1 17.34 -2.61 -2.79
N ALA A 2 16.13 -2.57 -3.32
CA ALA A 2 15.22 -1.46 -3.16
C ALA A 2 14.76 -1.30 -1.70
N LYS A 3 14.38 -0.08 -1.34
CA LYS A 3 13.95 0.32 -0.01
C LYS A 3 12.47 0.70 -0.03
N PHE A 4 11.69 0.09 0.84
CA PHE A 4 10.25 0.34 0.94
C PHE A 4 9.95 1.80 1.32
N GLU A 5 10.75 2.41 2.19
CA GLU A 5 10.55 3.78 2.67
C GLU A 5 10.55 4.81 1.52
N ILE A 6 11.33 4.54 0.47
CA ILE A 6 11.40 5.39 -0.72
C ILE A 6 10.10 5.25 -1.54
N ALA A 7 9.61 4.03 -1.71
CA ALA A 7 8.37 3.76 -2.44
C ALA A 7 7.14 4.30 -1.68
N PHE A 8 7.02 3.99 -0.39
CA PHE A 8 5.93 4.43 0.47
C PHE A 8 5.80 5.95 0.53
N ARG A 9 6.93 6.69 0.60
CA ARG A 9 6.90 8.16 0.62
C ARG A 9 6.30 8.76 -0.65
N ARG A 10 6.43 8.07 -1.80
CA ARG A 10 5.82 8.52 -3.07
C ARG A 10 4.30 8.41 -3.00
N THR A 11 3.78 7.26 -2.57
CA THR A 11 2.35 7.03 -2.38
C THR A 11 1.77 7.98 -1.34
N LYS A 12 2.42 8.09 -0.18
CA LYS A 12 1.98 8.94 0.94
C LYS A 12 1.82 10.42 0.59
N ARG A 13 2.52 10.92 -0.44
CA ARG A 13 2.38 12.31 -0.89
C ARG A 13 0.97 12.60 -1.43
N PHE A 14 0.29 11.59 -1.95
CA PHE A 14 -1.05 11.71 -2.53
C PHE A 14 -2.17 11.25 -1.58
N GLU A 15 -1.81 10.66 -0.44
CA GLU A 15 -2.79 10.18 0.53
C GLU A 15 -3.55 11.34 1.18
N GLY A 16 -4.88 11.33 1.02
CA GLY A 16 -5.81 12.30 1.60
C GLY A 16 -6.14 11.96 3.06
N GLY A 17 -6.76 12.87 3.81
CA GLY A 17 -7.07 12.65 5.23
C GLY A 17 -8.20 11.64 5.49
N TYR A 18 -8.86 11.80 6.64
CA TYR A 18 -10.06 11.04 6.97
C TYR A 18 -11.24 11.46 6.08
N VAL A 19 -11.93 10.46 5.52
CA VAL A 19 -13.18 10.61 4.75
C VAL A 19 -14.16 9.53 5.20
N ASN A 20 -15.43 9.90 5.35
CA ASN A 20 -16.49 8.95 5.65
C ASN A 20 -17.77 9.41 4.94
N ASP A 21 -17.85 9.11 3.65
CA ASP A 21 -19.01 9.44 2.83
C ASP A 21 -19.97 8.24 2.80
N PRO A 22 -21.25 8.41 3.21
CA PRO A 22 -22.26 7.35 3.16
C PRO A 22 -22.53 6.79 1.75
N GLN A 23 -22.24 7.56 0.69
CA GLN A 23 -22.41 7.15 -0.70
C GLN A 23 -21.18 6.44 -1.27
N ASP A 24 -20.05 6.45 -0.55
CA ASP A 24 -18.83 5.79 -0.99
C ASP A 24 -18.89 4.28 -0.71
N ALA A 25 -18.63 3.49 -1.76
CA ALA A 25 -18.51 2.05 -1.67
C ALA A 25 -17.34 1.60 -0.75
N GLY A 26 -16.34 2.45 -0.51
CA GLY A 26 -15.27 2.21 0.46
C GLY A 26 -15.71 2.37 1.92
N GLY A 27 -16.74 3.18 2.16
CA GLY A 27 -17.15 3.62 3.50
C GLY A 27 -16.09 4.50 4.16
N GLU A 28 -15.93 4.33 5.47
CA GLU A 28 -14.93 5.07 6.25
C GLU A 28 -13.50 4.76 5.79
N THR A 29 -12.76 5.80 5.40
CA THR A 29 -11.41 5.73 4.82
C THR A 29 -10.48 6.70 5.55
N TYR A 30 -9.25 6.26 5.81
CA TYR A 30 -8.18 7.08 6.36
C TYR A 30 -6.92 6.88 5.54
N ASN A 31 -6.43 7.92 4.87
CA ASN A 31 -5.22 7.86 4.05
C ASN A 31 -5.21 6.62 3.13
N GLY A 32 -6.28 6.48 2.32
CA GLY A 32 -6.43 5.40 1.33
C GLY A 32 -6.82 4.04 1.92
N ILE A 33 -6.71 3.86 3.23
CA ILE A 33 -7.08 2.62 3.91
C ILE A 33 -8.58 2.64 4.20
N SER A 34 -9.35 1.85 3.45
CA SER A 34 -10.79 1.69 3.69
C SER A 34 -11.06 0.69 4.81
N ARG A 35 -12.02 1.00 5.68
CA ARG A 35 -12.40 0.10 6.80
C ARG A 35 -13.02 -1.18 6.28
N ARG A 36 -13.73 -1.11 5.17
CA ARG A 36 -14.33 -2.29 4.54
C ARG A 36 -13.29 -3.30 4.07
N ALA A 37 -12.22 -2.84 3.41
CA ALA A 37 -11.16 -3.74 2.92
C ALA A 37 -10.18 -4.15 4.02
N ASN A 38 -10.00 -3.30 5.04
CA ASN A 38 -9.04 -3.51 6.12
C ASN A 38 -9.72 -3.44 7.51
N PRO A 39 -10.73 -4.28 7.80
CA PRO A 39 -11.56 -4.15 9.00
C PRO A 39 -10.79 -4.36 10.31
N THR A 40 -9.70 -5.11 10.26
CA THR A 40 -8.85 -5.45 11.41
C THR A 40 -7.63 -4.55 11.55
N TRP A 41 -7.47 -3.52 10.70
CA TRP A 41 -6.35 -2.60 10.80
C TRP A 41 -6.38 -1.85 12.14
N ALA A 42 -5.29 -1.93 12.90
CA ALA A 42 -5.23 -1.37 14.26
C ALA A 42 -5.39 0.16 14.30
N GLY A 43 -5.18 0.86 13.18
CA GLY A 43 -5.43 2.30 13.07
C GLY A 43 -6.89 2.66 13.32
N TRP A 44 -7.83 1.77 13.03
CA TRP A 44 -9.24 2.00 13.30
C TRP A 44 -9.56 2.19 14.77
N ARG A 45 -8.86 1.48 15.67
CA ARG A 45 -9.01 1.69 17.12
C ARG A 45 -8.62 3.11 17.53
N VAL A 46 -7.56 3.66 16.91
CA VAL A 46 -7.12 5.03 17.15
C VAL A 46 -8.14 6.02 16.57
N VAL A 47 -8.61 5.79 15.35
CA VAL A 47 -9.65 6.62 14.72
C VAL A 47 -10.92 6.64 15.58
N ASP A 48 -11.39 5.47 16.03
CA ASP A 48 -12.60 5.33 16.86
C ASP A 48 -12.45 6.02 18.23
N GLU A 49 -11.27 5.96 18.84
CA GLU A 49 -10.99 6.72 20.07
C GLU A 49 -11.08 8.23 19.82
N MET A 50 -10.48 8.72 18.72
CA MET A 50 -10.44 10.14 18.40
C MET A 50 -11.81 10.68 17.95
N LYS A 51 -12.68 9.85 17.37
CA LYS A 51 -14.08 10.20 17.05
C LYS A 51 -14.90 10.58 18.27
N ARG A 52 -14.56 10.05 19.45
CA ARG A 52 -15.24 10.37 20.71
C ARG A 52 -14.74 11.66 21.36
N LYS A 53 -13.73 12.31 20.78
CA LYS A 53 -13.15 13.56 21.28
C LYS A 53 -13.58 14.75 20.41
N PRO A 54 -13.59 15.98 20.96
CA PRO A 54 -13.89 17.18 20.17
C PRO A 54 -12.94 17.36 18.97
N ASN A 55 -13.37 18.14 17.98
CA ASN A 55 -12.59 18.52 16.79
C ASN A 55 -12.22 17.37 15.83
N PHE A 56 -12.96 16.27 15.85
CA PHE A 56 -12.82 15.22 14.84
C PHE A 56 -13.25 15.74 13.44
N PRO A 57 -12.53 15.40 12.34
CA PRO A 57 -11.34 14.56 12.25
C PRO A 57 -10.00 15.29 12.44
N LYS A 58 -10.00 16.62 12.65
CA LYS A 58 -8.75 17.41 12.77
C LYS A 58 -7.87 16.95 13.93
N ASN A 59 -8.48 16.47 15.01
CA ASN A 59 -7.78 15.92 16.17
C ASN A 59 -6.93 14.67 15.88
N LEU A 60 -7.14 13.98 14.75
CA LEU A 60 -6.29 12.84 14.34
C LEU A 60 -4.81 13.23 14.20
N ARG A 61 -4.51 14.51 13.99
CA ARG A 61 -3.13 15.05 13.98
C ARG A 61 -2.39 14.80 15.30
N GLU A 62 -3.11 14.72 16.43
CA GLU A 62 -2.56 14.38 17.75
C GLU A 62 -2.10 12.93 17.87
N ARG A 63 -2.48 12.08 16.90
CA ARG A 63 -2.10 10.67 16.80
C ARG A 63 -1.37 10.39 15.49
N LYS A 64 -0.82 11.42 14.84
CA LYS A 64 -0.18 11.29 13.52
C LYS A 64 0.95 10.26 13.52
N SER A 65 1.84 10.26 14.52
CA SER A 65 2.97 9.33 14.55
C SER A 65 2.52 7.86 14.57
N ILE A 66 1.61 7.51 15.48
CA ILE A 66 1.12 6.13 15.59
C ILE A 66 0.33 5.71 14.33
N LEU A 67 -0.44 6.64 13.74
CA LEU A 67 -1.18 6.36 12.50
C LEU A 67 -0.22 6.19 11.31
N ASP A 68 0.83 7.00 11.21
CA ASP A 68 1.86 6.87 10.17
C ASP A 68 2.57 5.51 10.24
N ASP A 69 2.90 5.04 11.44
CA ASP A 69 3.57 3.73 11.64
C ASP A 69 2.65 2.55 11.29
N LEU A 70 1.36 2.68 11.63
CA LEU A 70 0.34 1.68 11.32
C LEU A 70 0.02 1.62 9.82
N GLU A 71 0.00 2.77 9.14
CA GLU A 71 -0.09 2.83 7.67
C GLU A 71 1.13 2.17 7.03
N PHE A 72 2.33 2.57 7.44
CA PHE A 72 3.59 2.05 6.90
C PHE A 72 3.61 0.51 6.97
N SER A 73 3.25 -0.04 8.12
CA SER A 73 3.20 -1.49 8.35
C SER A 73 2.17 -2.18 7.46
N LEU A 74 0.98 -1.58 7.29
CA LEU A 74 -0.06 -2.12 6.42
C LEU A 74 0.39 -2.14 4.96
N TYR A 75 0.93 -1.04 4.45
CA TYR A 75 1.37 -0.97 3.05
C TYR A 75 2.54 -1.89 2.75
N LYS A 76 3.46 -2.07 3.72
CA LYS A 76 4.55 -3.03 3.59
C LYS A 76 4.00 -4.44 3.41
N THR A 77 3.12 -4.83 4.33
CA THR A 77 2.57 -6.20 4.40
C THR A 77 1.67 -6.52 3.21
N ASN A 78 0.81 -5.57 2.82
CA ASN A 78 -0.24 -5.84 1.84
C ASN A 78 0.19 -5.62 0.39
N TYR A 79 1.23 -4.81 0.13
CA TYR A 79 1.60 -4.43 -1.24
C TYR A 79 3.08 -4.60 -1.55
N TRP A 80 4.00 -4.24 -0.65
CA TRP A 80 5.44 -4.33 -0.91
C TRP A 80 5.98 -5.76 -0.78
N ASP A 81 5.68 -6.43 0.32
CA ASP A 81 6.17 -7.78 0.60
C ASP A 81 5.64 -8.80 -0.41
N PRO A 82 4.36 -8.76 -0.83
CA PRO A 82 3.83 -9.70 -1.83
C PRO A 82 4.45 -9.58 -3.22
N VAL A 83 4.93 -8.38 -3.60
CA VAL A 83 5.69 -8.18 -4.86
C VAL A 83 7.19 -8.41 -4.70
N TRP A 84 7.62 -8.88 -3.51
CA TRP A 84 9.02 -9.09 -3.16
C TRP A 84 9.89 -7.84 -3.35
N GLY A 85 9.38 -6.66 -3.01
CA GLY A 85 10.08 -5.39 -3.24
C GLY A 85 11.50 -5.35 -2.68
N ASP A 86 11.74 -5.94 -1.50
CA ASP A 86 13.07 -6.03 -0.86
C ASP A 86 14.08 -6.88 -1.67
N LYS A 87 13.62 -7.69 -2.63
CA LYS A 87 14.47 -8.55 -3.48
C LYS A 87 14.72 -7.95 -4.87
N ILE A 88 14.03 -6.87 -5.22
CA ILE A 88 14.24 -6.16 -6.48
C ILE A 88 15.45 -5.23 -6.33
N ARG A 89 16.37 -5.28 -7.30
CA ARG A 89 17.63 -4.54 -7.27
C ARG A 89 17.42 -3.06 -7.52
N GLU A 90 16.71 -2.74 -8.59
CA GLU A 90 16.48 -1.38 -9.05
C GLU A 90 15.28 -0.76 -8.35
N GLN A 91 15.51 0.38 -7.69
CA GLN A 91 14.47 1.07 -6.93
C GLN A 91 13.29 1.48 -7.82
N VAL A 92 13.56 1.89 -9.06
CA VAL A 92 12.51 2.32 -9.99
C VAL A 92 11.57 1.16 -10.35
N VAL A 93 12.12 -0.03 -10.59
CA VAL A 93 11.33 -1.24 -10.87
C VAL A 93 10.49 -1.63 -9.65
N ALA A 94 11.08 -1.58 -8.45
CA ALA A 94 10.36 -1.88 -7.22
C ALA A 94 9.24 -0.86 -6.93
N ASN A 95 9.49 0.43 -7.22
CA ASN A 95 8.48 1.47 -7.10
C ASN A 95 7.28 1.21 -8.02
N ASP A 96 7.52 0.84 -9.28
CA ASP A 96 6.45 0.60 -10.25
C ASP A 96 5.62 -0.66 -9.89
N MET A 97 6.30 -1.73 -9.46
CA MET A 97 5.64 -2.93 -8.95
C MET A 97 4.73 -2.63 -7.76
N TYR A 98 5.25 -1.85 -6.80
CA TYR A 98 4.51 -1.45 -5.61
C TYR A 98 3.36 -0.49 -5.91
N ASP A 99 3.59 0.55 -6.70
CA ASP A 99 2.58 1.55 -7.05
C ASP A 99 1.42 0.90 -7.83
N THR A 100 1.74 0.02 -8.78
CA THR A 100 0.72 -0.77 -9.49
C THR A 100 -0.03 -1.69 -8.53
N ALA A 101 0.65 -2.27 -7.53
CA ALA A 101 0.01 -3.14 -6.56
C ALA A 101 -0.95 -2.37 -5.64
N VAL A 102 -0.60 -1.14 -5.24
CA VAL A 102 -1.47 -0.26 -4.45
C VAL A 102 -2.72 0.13 -5.26
N ASN A 103 -2.55 0.57 -6.51
CA ASN A 103 -3.64 1.10 -7.31
C ASN A 103 -4.54 0.00 -7.94
N MET A 104 -3.97 -1.14 -8.31
CA MET A 104 -4.65 -2.18 -9.11
C MET A 104 -4.67 -3.56 -8.45
N GLY A 105 -4.08 -3.69 -7.26
CA GLY A 105 -3.91 -4.95 -6.55
C GLY A 105 -2.63 -5.70 -6.93
N VAL A 106 -2.06 -6.39 -5.94
CA VAL A 106 -0.82 -7.19 -6.05
C VAL A 106 -0.86 -8.16 -7.23
N GLY A 107 -1.94 -8.94 -7.35
CA GLY A 107 -2.05 -9.94 -8.42
C GLY A 107 -2.03 -9.31 -9.81
N THR A 108 -2.62 -8.13 -9.98
CA THR A 108 -2.61 -7.40 -11.25
C THR A 108 -1.21 -6.89 -11.58
N SER A 109 -0.53 -6.26 -10.61
CA SER A 109 0.86 -5.80 -10.76
C SER A 109 1.77 -6.94 -11.25
N ILE A 110 1.68 -8.10 -10.59
CA ILE A 110 2.47 -9.28 -10.97
C ILE A 110 2.11 -9.80 -12.36
N LYS A 111 0.81 -9.90 -12.70
CA LYS A 111 0.37 -10.39 -14.02
C LYS A 111 0.83 -9.49 -15.16
N LEU A 112 0.83 -8.17 -14.98
CA LEU A 112 1.32 -7.22 -15.98
C LEU A 112 2.81 -7.43 -16.26
N SER A 113 3.61 -7.57 -15.21
CA SER A 113 5.05 -7.87 -15.34
C SER A 113 5.32 -9.26 -15.94
N GLN A 114 4.54 -10.28 -15.57
CA GLN A 114 4.63 -11.61 -16.20
C GLN A 114 4.33 -11.54 -17.70
N ARG A 115 3.30 -10.79 -18.09
CA ARG A 115 2.92 -10.58 -19.49
C ARG A 115 4.03 -9.91 -20.28
N GLN A 116 4.68 -8.89 -19.72
CA GLN A 116 5.79 -8.19 -20.36
C GLN A 116 6.92 -9.15 -20.77
N TRP A 117 7.17 -10.17 -19.95
CA TRP A 117 8.20 -11.18 -20.19
C TRP A 117 7.68 -12.47 -20.85
N ARG A 118 6.43 -12.47 -21.33
CA ARG A 118 5.75 -13.64 -21.93
C ARG A 118 5.72 -14.88 -21.02
N LEU A 119 5.74 -14.66 -19.70
CA LEU A 119 5.57 -15.71 -18.71
C LEU A 119 4.08 -16.03 -18.53
N LYS A 120 3.78 -17.20 -17.95
CA LYS A 120 2.42 -17.54 -17.53
C LYS A 120 1.95 -16.52 -16.47
N GLN A 121 0.79 -15.89 -16.70
CA GLN A 121 0.21 -14.87 -15.84
C GLN A 121 -0.45 -15.48 -14.59
N THR A 122 0.35 -15.96 -13.63
CA THR A 122 -0.15 -16.55 -12.38
C THR A 122 -0.66 -15.51 -11.38
N GLY A 123 -0.13 -14.29 -11.42
CA GLY A 123 -0.39 -13.27 -10.39
C GLY A 123 0.30 -13.52 -9.05
N THR A 124 1.23 -14.47 -9.01
CA THR A 124 2.04 -14.79 -7.83
C THR A 124 3.52 -14.64 -8.19
N MET A 125 4.28 -13.96 -7.33
CA MET A 125 5.73 -13.82 -7.50
C MET A 125 6.41 -15.19 -7.47
N ASN A 126 7.45 -15.36 -8.30
CA ASN A 126 8.33 -16.51 -8.30
C ASN A 126 9.76 -16.06 -8.66
N SER A 127 10.73 -16.98 -8.53
CA SER A 127 12.13 -16.70 -8.84
C SER A 127 12.34 -16.29 -10.30
N GLU A 128 11.65 -16.94 -11.24
CA GLU A 128 11.75 -16.63 -12.67
C GLU A 128 11.40 -15.17 -12.98
N LEU A 129 10.27 -14.67 -12.46
CA LEU A 129 9.89 -13.28 -12.64
C LEU A 129 10.86 -12.34 -11.91
N LEU A 130 11.29 -12.69 -10.69
CA LEU A 130 12.25 -11.88 -9.93
C LEU A 130 13.56 -11.71 -10.73
N ASP A 131 14.06 -12.77 -11.35
CA ASP A 131 15.27 -12.74 -12.17
C ASP A 131 15.10 -11.82 -13.38
N LYS A 132 13.92 -11.83 -14.01
CA LYS A 132 13.59 -10.90 -15.11
C LYS A 132 13.56 -9.45 -14.63
N LEU A 133 12.89 -9.16 -13.52
CA LEU A 133 12.85 -7.80 -12.94
C LEU A 133 14.25 -7.30 -12.59
N ASN A 134 15.12 -8.18 -12.07
CA ASN A 134 16.50 -7.88 -11.72
C ASN A 134 17.48 -7.82 -12.90
N SER A 135 17.01 -8.10 -14.12
CA SER A 135 17.78 -7.98 -15.35
C SER A 135 17.64 -6.60 -16.03
N ILE A 136 16.66 -5.80 -15.59
CA ILE A 136 16.44 -4.42 -16.04
C ILE A 136 17.58 -3.54 -15.51
N ARG A 137 18.11 -2.65 -16.35
CA ARG A 137 19.17 -1.70 -16.02
C ARG A 137 18.66 -0.27 -16.18
#